data_AF-A0A349JFA2-F1
#
_entry.id   AF-A0A349JFA2-F1
#
_cell.length_a   1.000
_cell.length_b   1.000
_cell.length_c   1.000
_cell.angle_alpha   90.00
_cell.angle_beta   90.00
_cell.angle_gamma   90.00
#
_symmetry.space_group_name_H-M   'P 1'
#
loop_
_entity.id
_entity.type
_entity.pdbx_description
1 polymer ?
#
loop_
_entity_poly.entity_id
_entity_poly.type
_entity_poly.pdbx_seq_one_letter_code
_entity_poly.pdbx_strand_id
1 'polypeptide(L)'
;MWWEFKGISEELIKQGYIPGCACIRVDKLDGHIWTWEEEQSRIYGEEYNLEMATYLEPIEILQFWSEQLGFKWKRDDKKENQTYLEGSALIISAFKQSWPQVIERMYGFRSTVHMQFKIIPYKTGCDSAASLVLRAVFLLLRYASEDAVLLFNAYYPLIILQRISGQLTLNAGGYSWTDYDFAEVSLPYKIERLSSKRDQ
;
A
#
# COMPACT_ATOMS: atom_id res chain seq x y z
N MET A 1 21.34 -5.31 10.32
CA MET A 1 21.78 -5.05 8.93
C MET A 1 21.88 -6.41 8.27
N TRP A 2 21.24 -6.68 7.12
CA TRP A 2 21.13 -8.03 6.54
C TRP A 2 21.70 -8.11 5.12
N TRP A 3 21.93 -9.32 4.63
CA TRP A 3 22.11 -9.61 3.20
C TRP A 3 20.76 -10.03 2.60
N GLU A 4 20.47 -9.59 1.37
CA GLU A 4 19.26 -9.96 0.63
C GLU A 4 19.65 -10.64 -0.68
N PHE A 5 19.06 -11.80 -0.93
CA PHE A 5 19.18 -12.55 -2.18
C PHE A 5 17.79 -12.68 -2.79
N LYS A 6 17.61 -12.14 -4.00
CA LYS A 6 16.31 -12.09 -4.67
C LYS A 6 16.41 -12.65 -6.09
N GLY A 7 15.49 -13.54 -6.44
CA GLY A 7 15.28 -14.04 -7.80
C GLY A 7 13.84 -13.79 -8.23
N ILE A 8 13.66 -13.14 -9.39
CA ILE A 8 12.35 -12.87 -10.00
C ILE A 8 12.37 -13.47 -11.42
N SER A 9 11.28 -14.14 -11.83
CA SER A 9 11.17 -14.66 -13.20
C SER A 9 10.78 -13.56 -14.19
N GLU A 10 11.75 -13.08 -14.98
CA GLU A 10 11.49 -12.10 -16.06
C GLU A 10 10.55 -12.63 -17.15
N GLU A 11 10.56 -13.95 -17.39
CA GLU A 11 9.71 -14.58 -18.39
C GLU A 11 8.23 -14.49 -18.00
N LEU A 12 7.90 -14.76 -16.73
CA LEU A 12 6.54 -14.63 -16.21
C LEU A 12 6.03 -13.18 -16.27
N ILE A 13 6.91 -12.21 -16.03
CA ILE A 13 6.60 -10.78 -16.21
C ILE A 13 6.21 -10.50 -17.66
N LYS A 14 7.04 -10.93 -18.62
CA LYS A 14 6.79 -10.71 -20.06
C LYS A 14 5.48 -11.34 -20.53
N GLN A 15 5.07 -12.44 -19.89
CA GLN A 15 3.81 -13.12 -20.16
C GLN A 15 2.60 -12.52 -19.40
N GLY A 16 2.80 -11.46 -18.61
CA GLY A 16 1.73 -10.79 -17.87
C GLY A 16 1.24 -11.55 -16.64
N TYR A 17 2.02 -12.50 -16.13
CA TYR A 17 1.76 -13.17 -14.85
C TYR A 17 2.40 -12.40 -13.70
N ILE A 18 1.88 -12.61 -12.48
CA ILE A 18 2.56 -12.16 -11.27
C ILE A 18 3.84 -13.00 -11.15
N PRO A 19 5.04 -12.41 -11.26
CA PRO A 19 6.25 -13.20 -11.17
C PRO A 19 6.40 -13.73 -9.75
N GLY A 20 6.50 -15.05 -9.63
CA GLY A 20 6.99 -15.65 -8.40
C GLY A 20 8.35 -15.05 -8.05
N CYS A 21 8.52 -14.65 -6.78
CA CYS A 21 9.78 -14.14 -6.26
C CYS A 21 10.29 -15.10 -5.18
N ALA A 22 11.53 -15.54 -5.31
CA ALA A 22 12.28 -16.15 -4.20
C ALA A 22 13.12 -15.06 -3.55
N CYS A 23 12.87 -14.79 -2.26
CA CYS A 23 13.66 -13.85 -1.47
C CYS A 23 14.19 -14.57 -0.24
N ILE A 24 15.50 -14.44 0.02
CA ILE A 24 16.14 -14.95 1.22
C ILE A 24 16.88 -13.79 1.88
N ARG A 25 16.64 -13.59 3.18
CA ARG A 25 17.35 -12.61 3.99
C ARG A 25 18.11 -13.29 5.12
N VAL A 26 19.38 -12.90 5.25
CA VAL A 26 20.30 -13.47 6.24
C VAL A 26 20.79 -12.34 7.14
N ASP A 27 20.60 -12.49 8.46
CA ASP A 27 21.14 -11.54 9.42
C ASP A 27 22.67 -11.56 9.36
N LYS A 28 23.30 -10.39 9.32
CA LYS A 28 24.76 -10.29 9.35
C LYS A 28 25.32 -10.53 10.76
N LEU A 29 24.51 -10.45 11.80
CA LEU A 29 24.97 -10.56 13.19
C LEU A 29 25.17 -12.02 13.60
N ASP A 30 24.22 -12.89 13.29
CA ASP A 30 24.19 -14.27 13.77
C ASP A 30 23.97 -15.31 12.65
N GLY A 31 23.78 -14.86 11.41
CA GLY A 31 23.52 -15.75 10.28
C GLY A 31 22.10 -16.33 10.27
N HIS A 32 21.18 -15.83 11.12
CA HIS A 32 19.79 -16.25 11.13
C HIS A 32 19.18 -16.05 9.74
N ILE A 33 18.58 -17.09 9.19
CA ILE A 33 17.77 -17.00 7.98
C ILE A 33 16.36 -16.68 8.46
N TRP A 34 15.89 -15.49 8.13
CA TRP A 34 14.59 -15.04 8.62
C TRP A 34 13.52 -15.81 7.88
N THR A 35 12.64 -16.47 8.64
CA THR A 35 11.41 -16.97 8.06
C THR A 35 10.53 -15.81 7.64
N TRP A 36 9.61 -16.06 6.72
CA TRP A 36 8.72 -15.02 6.20
C TRP A 36 7.87 -14.39 7.31
N GLU A 37 7.31 -15.17 8.23
CA GLU A 37 6.52 -14.64 9.35
C GLU A 37 7.36 -13.79 10.32
N GLU A 38 8.60 -14.19 10.60
CA GLU A 38 9.53 -13.41 11.43
C GLU A 38 9.89 -12.10 10.76
N GLU A 39 10.10 -12.13 9.45
CA GLU A 39 10.41 -10.96 8.66
C GLU A 39 9.27 -9.93 8.66
N GLN A 40 8.03 -10.39 8.47
CA GLN A 40 6.82 -9.57 8.53
C GLN A 40 6.63 -8.92 9.91
N SER A 41 6.68 -9.73 10.96
CA SER A 41 6.44 -9.27 12.33
C SER A 41 7.55 -8.37 12.89
N ARG A 42 8.80 -8.55 12.45
CA ARG A 42 9.95 -7.85 13.04
C ARG A 42 10.58 -6.76 12.17
N ILE A 43 10.55 -6.85 10.83
CA ILE A 43 11.22 -5.91 9.91
C ILE A 43 10.23 -5.05 9.12
N TYR A 44 9.18 -5.67 8.57
CA TYR A 44 8.35 -4.99 7.57
C TYR A 44 7.22 -4.18 8.18
N GLY A 45 6.73 -4.55 9.36
CA GLY A 45 5.56 -3.88 9.94
C GLY A 45 4.34 -4.06 9.06
N GLU A 46 3.26 -3.35 9.38
CA GLU A 46 2.06 -3.37 8.56
C GLU A 46 2.24 -2.50 7.31
N GLU A 47 1.88 -3.04 6.15
CA GLU A 47 2.04 -2.35 4.87
C GLU A 47 0.72 -2.32 4.09
N TYR A 48 0.32 -1.13 3.68
CA TYR A 48 -0.83 -0.91 2.81
C TYR A 48 -0.36 -0.38 1.47
N ASN A 49 -0.95 -0.89 0.40
CA ASN A 49 -0.62 -0.54 -0.97
C ASN A 49 -1.88 -0.03 -1.67
N LEU A 50 -1.86 1.24 -2.07
CA LEU A 50 -2.95 1.87 -2.82
C LEU A 50 -2.56 1.96 -4.29
N GLU A 51 -3.37 1.30 -5.11
CA GLU A 51 -3.31 1.38 -6.57
C GLU A 51 -4.39 2.32 -7.05
N MET A 52 -4.05 3.26 -7.91
CA MET A 52 -5.01 4.28 -8.35
C MET A 52 -4.76 4.70 -9.80
N ALA A 53 -5.85 4.79 -10.57
CA ALA A 53 -5.86 5.56 -11.81
C ALA A 53 -5.98 7.03 -11.43
N THR A 54 -5.09 7.89 -11.89
CA THR A 54 -5.19 9.34 -11.65
C THR A 54 -4.31 10.08 -12.65
N TYR A 55 -4.62 11.36 -12.87
CA TYR A 55 -3.79 12.28 -13.62
C TYR A 55 -2.71 12.93 -12.76
N LEU A 56 -2.77 12.79 -11.43
CA LEU A 56 -1.78 13.34 -10.52
C LEU A 56 -0.45 12.59 -10.61
N GLU A 57 0.63 13.35 -10.65
CA GLU A 57 1.98 12.82 -10.52
C GLU A 57 2.27 12.43 -9.06
N PRO A 58 3.14 11.43 -8.80
CA PRO A 58 3.39 10.93 -7.45
C PRO A 58 3.77 12.02 -6.43
N ILE A 59 4.56 13.01 -6.87
CA ILE A 59 5.00 14.12 -6.01
C ILE A 59 3.85 15.06 -5.63
N GLU A 60 2.86 15.25 -6.51
CA GLU A 60 1.69 16.09 -6.26
C GLU A 60 0.79 15.43 -5.20
N ILE A 61 0.68 14.11 -5.22
CA ILE A 61 -0.04 13.33 -4.19
C ILE A 61 0.65 13.48 -2.82
N LEU A 62 1.98 13.35 -2.77
CA LEU A 62 2.73 13.55 -1.52
C LEU A 62 2.60 15.00 -1.03
N GLN A 63 2.64 15.99 -1.93
CA GLN A 63 2.40 17.40 -1.56
C GLN A 63 1.00 17.58 -0.96
N PHE A 64 -0.03 17.02 -1.60
CA PHE A 64 -1.41 17.05 -1.10
C PHE A 64 -1.50 16.50 0.32
N TRP A 65 -0.93 15.33 0.61
CA TRP A 65 -0.96 14.78 1.97
C TRP A 65 -0.11 15.55 2.98
N SER A 66 1.02 16.14 2.56
CA SER A 66 1.82 17.01 3.43
C SER A 66 1.00 18.22 3.89
N GLU A 67 0.27 18.86 2.97
CA GLU A 67 -0.55 20.04 3.25
C GLU A 67 -1.80 19.72 4.06
N GLN A 68 -2.52 18.64 3.72
CA GLN A 68 -3.80 18.31 4.36
C GLN A 68 -3.64 17.62 5.72
N LEU A 69 -2.57 16.83 5.91
CA LEU A 69 -2.37 15.99 7.09
C LEU A 69 -1.13 16.35 7.90
N GLY A 70 -0.34 17.32 7.45
CA GLY A 70 0.85 17.79 8.17
C GLY A 70 2.01 16.80 8.18
N PHE A 71 2.02 15.83 7.25
CA PHE A 71 3.16 14.91 7.12
C PHE A 71 4.42 15.65 6.69
N LYS A 72 5.56 15.20 7.21
CA LYS A 72 6.85 15.87 6.99
C LYS A 72 7.61 15.19 5.88
N TRP A 73 8.14 16.01 4.97
CA TRP A 73 9.07 15.56 3.94
C TRP A 73 10.35 14.99 4.54
N LYS A 74 10.78 13.86 3.98
CA LYS A 74 12.03 13.16 4.30
C LYS A 74 12.67 12.66 3.02
N ARG A 75 13.97 12.36 3.11
CA ARG A 75 14.76 11.80 2.03
C ARG A 75 15.48 10.55 2.52
N ASP A 76 15.47 9.50 1.72
CA ASP A 76 16.27 8.31 1.97
C ASP A 76 17.60 8.43 1.22
N ASP A 77 18.64 8.83 1.94
CA ASP A 77 19.99 8.98 1.39
C ASP A 77 20.59 7.64 0.92
N LYS A 78 19.99 6.49 1.27
CA LYS A 78 20.45 5.15 0.90
C LYS A 78 19.73 4.55 -0.29
N LYS A 79 18.54 5.05 -0.64
CA LYS A 79 17.73 4.60 -1.79
C LYS A 79 17.57 5.72 -2.80
N GLU A 80 18.61 5.96 -3.59
CA GLU A 80 18.56 6.88 -4.74
C GLU A 80 18.03 8.30 -4.42
N ASN A 81 18.20 8.78 -3.19
CA ASN A 81 17.65 10.05 -2.72
C ASN A 81 16.12 10.16 -2.85
N GLN A 82 15.43 9.03 -2.69
CA GLN A 82 13.99 8.98 -2.80
C GLN A 82 13.34 9.85 -1.71
N THR A 83 12.40 10.69 -2.13
CA THR A 83 11.60 11.53 -1.25
C THR A 83 10.36 10.76 -0.77
N TYR A 84 10.04 10.85 0.51
CA TYR A 84 8.86 10.27 1.13
C TYR A 84 8.31 11.20 2.21
N LEU A 85 7.11 10.89 2.70
CA LEU A 85 6.51 11.56 3.85
C LEU A 85 6.61 10.69 5.10
N GLU A 86 6.80 11.32 6.25
CA GLU A 86 6.81 10.66 7.56
C GLU A 86 5.95 11.43 8.58
N GLY A 87 5.18 10.68 9.38
CA GLY A 87 4.50 11.19 10.58
C GLY A 87 3.79 10.08 11.34
N SER A 88 3.70 10.20 12.68
CA SER A 88 2.96 9.26 13.55
C SER A 88 3.20 7.77 13.24
N ALA A 89 4.47 7.34 13.29
CA ALA A 89 4.90 5.98 12.97
C ALA A 89 4.56 5.49 11.54
N LEU A 90 4.15 6.37 10.63
CA LEU A 90 3.81 6.05 9.25
C LEU A 90 4.83 6.66 8.28
N ILE A 91 5.28 5.86 7.32
CA ILE A 91 6.00 6.30 6.13
C ILE A 91 5.07 6.18 4.92
N ILE A 92 5.04 7.21 4.07
CA ILE A 92 4.23 7.24 2.85
C ILE A 92 5.12 7.55 1.66
N SER A 93 5.05 6.68 0.65
CA SER A 93 5.78 6.80 -0.61
C SER A 93 4.80 6.70 -1.78
N ALA A 94 5.10 7.40 -2.87
CA ALA A 94 4.31 7.34 -4.11
C ALA A 94 5.23 7.19 -5.31
N PHE A 95 4.81 6.41 -6.31
CA PHE A 95 5.59 6.02 -7.47
C PHE A 95 4.71 5.92 -8.71
N LYS A 96 5.29 6.11 -9.89
CA LYS A 96 4.63 5.69 -11.13
C LYS A 96 4.44 4.18 -11.11
N GLN A 97 3.25 3.72 -11.52
CA GLN A 97 2.98 2.29 -11.57
C GLN A 97 3.88 1.63 -12.62
N SER A 98 4.67 0.64 -12.18
CA SER A 98 5.60 -0.12 -13.03
C SER A 98 4.92 -1.24 -13.81
N TRP A 99 3.82 -1.79 -13.28
CA TRP A 99 3.13 -2.97 -13.82
C TRP A 99 1.62 -2.73 -13.96
N PRO A 100 1.19 -1.71 -14.70
CA PRO A 100 -0.22 -1.32 -14.77
C PRO A 100 -1.13 -2.44 -15.32
N GLN A 101 -0.60 -3.31 -16.18
CA GLN A 101 -1.34 -4.44 -16.76
C GLN A 101 -1.71 -5.50 -15.71
N VAL A 102 -0.90 -5.66 -14.64
CA VAL A 102 -1.21 -6.60 -13.56
C VAL A 102 -2.43 -6.12 -12.79
N ILE A 103 -2.47 -4.82 -12.46
CA ILE A 103 -3.63 -4.20 -11.80
C ILE A 103 -4.86 -4.29 -12.69
N GLU A 104 -4.73 -3.99 -13.98
CA GLU A 104 -5.82 -4.08 -14.96
C GLU A 104 -6.40 -5.49 -15.03
N ARG A 105 -5.56 -6.52 -15.08
CA ARG A 105 -5.99 -7.92 -15.08
C ARG A 105 -6.72 -8.32 -13.81
N MET A 106 -6.24 -7.88 -12.65
CA MET A 106 -6.81 -8.27 -11.35
C MET A 106 -8.10 -7.51 -11.04
N TYR A 107 -8.11 -6.20 -11.24
CA TYR A 107 -9.14 -5.30 -10.73
C TYR A 107 -9.95 -4.59 -11.82
N GLY A 108 -9.59 -4.75 -13.10
CA GLY A 108 -10.37 -4.23 -14.22
C GLY A 108 -10.13 -2.74 -14.54
N PHE A 109 -9.12 -2.11 -13.94
CA PHE A 109 -8.75 -0.73 -14.23
C PHE A 109 -7.23 -0.58 -14.34
N ARG A 110 -6.79 0.39 -15.15
CA ARG A 110 -5.36 0.65 -15.38
C ARG A 110 -4.83 1.68 -14.39
N SER A 111 -4.15 1.22 -13.35
CA SER A 111 -3.46 2.10 -12.38
C SER A 111 -2.34 2.90 -13.05
N THR A 112 -2.21 4.17 -12.68
CA THR A 112 -1.12 5.06 -13.11
C THR A 112 -0.12 5.33 -11.99
N VAL A 113 -0.57 5.22 -10.74
CA VAL A 113 0.24 5.47 -9.55
C VAL A 113 0.12 4.33 -8.54
N HIS A 114 1.25 4.00 -7.94
CA HIS A 114 1.36 3.08 -6.82
C HIS A 114 1.78 3.87 -5.57
N MET A 115 1.08 3.66 -4.46
CA MET A 115 1.38 4.33 -3.19
C MET A 115 1.55 3.28 -2.09
N GLN A 116 2.58 3.46 -1.29
CA GLN A 116 2.95 2.56 -0.21
C GLN A 116 2.85 3.29 1.12
N PHE A 117 2.17 2.66 2.07
CA PHE A 117 2.03 3.09 3.45
C PHE A 117 2.68 2.05 4.35
N LYS A 118 3.76 2.41 5.04
CA LYS A 118 4.49 1.51 5.92
C LYS A 118 4.37 1.98 7.37
N ILE A 119 3.73 1.17 8.20
CA ILE A 119 3.62 1.40 9.64
C ILE A 119 4.89 0.86 10.33
N ILE A 120 5.46 1.66 11.23
CA ILE A 120 6.65 1.34 11.99
C ILE A 120 6.23 0.89 13.39
N PRO A 121 6.19 -0.42 13.67
CA PRO A 121 5.53 -0.98 14.87
C PRO A 121 6.12 -0.52 16.21
N TYR A 122 7.37 -0.05 16.22
CA TYR A 122 8.08 0.36 17.44
C TYR A 122 8.15 1.87 17.66
N LYS A 123 7.49 2.68 16.81
CA LYS A 123 7.44 4.14 16.98
C LYS A 123 6.17 4.57 17.70
N THR A 124 6.27 5.64 18.49
CA THR A 124 5.12 6.30 19.11
C THR A 124 4.09 6.69 18.04
N GLY A 125 2.82 6.39 18.28
CA GLY A 125 1.71 6.64 17.35
C GLY A 125 1.36 5.47 16.43
N CYS A 126 1.96 4.28 16.63
CA CYS A 126 1.60 3.08 15.87
C CYS A 126 0.10 2.76 15.94
N ASP A 127 -0.51 2.89 17.12
CA ASP A 127 -1.93 2.58 17.34
C ASP A 127 -2.87 3.45 16.49
N SER A 128 -2.43 4.63 16.04
CA SER A 128 -3.21 5.54 15.19
C SER A 128 -2.75 5.57 13.74
N ALA A 129 -1.68 4.86 13.38
CA ALA A 129 -1.11 4.88 12.04
C ALA A 129 -2.06 4.27 11.00
N ALA A 130 -2.76 3.18 11.33
CA ALA A 130 -3.75 2.57 10.44
C ALA A 130 -4.92 3.52 10.13
N SER A 131 -5.45 4.21 11.15
CA SER A 131 -6.49 5.24 10.96
C SER A 131 -5.99 6.39 10.09
N LEU A 132 -4.71 6.78 10.21
CA LEU A 132 -4.10 7.80 9.34
C LEU A 132 -3.97 7.33 7.89
N VAL A 133 -3.68 6.04 7.64
CA VAL A 133 -3.69 5.47 6.29
C VAL A 133 -5.09 5.63 5.68
N LEU A 134 -6.13 5.17 6.37
CA LEU A 134 -7.51 5.27 5.89
C LEU A 134 -7.90 6.72 5.62
N ARG A 135 -7.56 7.63 6.54
CA ARG A 135 -7.80 9.07 6.37
C ARG A 135 -7.11 9.63 5.12
N ALA A 136 -5.84 9.30 4.91
CA ALA A 136 -5.09 9.73 3.73
C ALA A 136 -5.73 9.22 2.43
N VAL A 137 -6.12 7.94 2.41
CA VAL A 137 -6.80 7.32 1.26
C VAL A 137 -8.14 8.00 0.99
N PHE A 138 -9.00 8.18 1.99
CA PHE A 138 -10.31 8.81 1.79
C PHE A 138 -10.20 10.27 1.36
N LEU A 139 -9.25 11.03 1.89
CA LEU A 139 -9.00 12.40 1.44
C LEU A 139 -8.60 12.44 -0.03
N LEU A 140 -7.72 11.53 -0.46
CA LEU A 140 -7.31 11.45 -1.86
C LEU A 140 -8.47 11.03 -2.76
N LEU A 141 -9.28 10.02 -2.38
CA LEU A 141 -10.46 9.60 -3.13
C LEU A 141 -11.56 10.69 -3.18
N ARG A 142 -11.59 11.61 -2.22
CA ARG A 142 -12.50 12.76 -2.31
C ARG A 142 -12.03 13.77 -3.34
N TYR A 143 -10.72 13.93 -3.49
CA TYR A 143 -10.10 14.86 -4.43
C TYR A 143 -10.05 14.29 -5.86
N ALA A 144 -9.75 13.00 -5.99
CA ALA A 144 -9.57 12.29 -7.24
C ALA A 144 -10.67 11.21 -7.40
N SER A 145 -11.39 11.29 -8.51
CA SER A 145 -12.67 10.60 -8.71
C SER A 145 -12.56 9.18 -9.29
N GLU A 146 -11.34 8.78 -9.61
CA GLU A 146 -11.02 7.64 -10.44
C GLU A 146 -10.97 6.32 -9.67
N ASP A 147 -10.74 5.24 -10.42
CA ASP A 147 -10.68 3.89 -9.88
C ASP A 147 -9.45 3.67 -9.00
N ALA A 148 -9.66 2.96 -7.89
CA ALA A 148 -8.61 2.67 -6.93
C ALA A 148 -8.87 1.38 -6.16
N VAL A 149 -7.80 0.75 -5.66
CA VAL A 149 -7.88 -0.37 -4.72
C VAL A 149 -6.81 -0.24 -3.64
N LEU A 150 -7.22 -0.37 -2.38
CA LEU A 150 -6.33 -0.43 -1.23
C LEU A 150 -6.17 -1.88 -0.81
N LEU A 151 -4.92 -2.32 -0.71
CA LEU A 151 -4.52 -3.68 -0.36
C LEU A 151 -3.76 -3.64 0.96
N PHE A 152 -4.03 -4.59 1.83
CA PHE A 152 -3.20 -4.86 3.00
C PHE A 152 -2.29 -6.04 2.70
N ASN A 153 -0.99 -5.83 2.93
CA ASN A 153 0.11 -6.77 2.71
C ASN A 153 0.26 -7.24 1.24
N ALA A 154 1.36 -6.85 0.59
CA ALA A 154 1.58 -7.08 -0.85
C ALA A 154 1.57 -8.57 -1.29
N TYR A 155 1.80 -9.51 -0.37
CA TYR A 155 2.03 -10.92 -0.71
C TYR A 155 0.76 -11.78 -0.63
N TYR A 156 -0.10 -11.48 0.34
CA TYR A 156 -1.46 -12.01 0.45
C TYR A 156 -2.43 -10.83 0.49
N PRO A 157 -2.63 -10.15 -0.65
CA PRO A 157 -3.33 -8.89 -0.67
C PRO A 157 -4.78 -9.08 -0.25
N LEU A 158 -5.08 -8.68 0.98
CA LEU A 158 -6.44 -8.50 1.44
C LEU A 158 -6.90 -7.16 0.87
N ILE A 159 -7.97 -7.17 0.07
CA ILE A 159 -8.59 -5.93 -0.38
C ILE A 159 -9.22 -5.28 0.85
N ILE A 160 -8.77 -4.09 1.21
CA ILE A 160 -9.37 -3.30 2.30
C ILE A 160 -10.56 -2.53 1.74
N LEU A 161 -10.35 -1.80 0.65
CA LEU A 161 -11.40 -1.10 -0.08
C LEU A 161 -11.08 -1.05 -1.57
N GLN A 162 -12.12 -0.82 -2.37
CA GLN A 162 -11.99 -0.50 -3.77
C GLN A 162 -13.01 0.56 -4.18
N ARG A 163 -12.64 1.43 -5.10
CA ARG A 163 -13.56 2.30 -5.83
C ARG A 163 -13.46 1.94 -7.29
N ILE A 164 -14.53 1.40 -7.87
CA ILE A 164 -14.56 0.99 -9.28
C ILE A 164 -15.79 1.61 -9.93
N SER A 165 -15.61 2.28 -11.06
CA SER A 165 -16.68 2.97 -11.80
C SER A 165 -17.49 3.92 -10.90
N GLY A 166 -16.77 4.64 -10.02
CA GLY A 166 -17.36 5.60 -9.09
C GLY A 166 -17.98 5.01 -7.81
N GLN A 167 -18.14 3.68 -7.72
CA GLN A 167 -18.71 3.04 -6.53
C GLN A 167 -17.60 2.64 -5.54
N LEU A 168 -17.60 3.26 -4.35
CA LEU A 168 -16.75 2.88 -3.24
C LEU A 168 -17.35 1.67 -2.50
N THR A 169 -16.53 0.63 -2.31
CA THR A 169 -16.87 -0.63 -1.62
C THR A 169 -15.80 -0.93 -0.58
N LEU A 170 -16.24 -1.20 0.64
CA LEU A 170 -15.40 -1.53 1.79
C LEU A 170 -15.51 -3.02 2.11
N ASN A 171 -14.40 -3.68 2.41
CA ASN A 171 -14.39 -5.12 2.62
C ASN A 171 -14.92 -5.51 4.01
N ALA A 172 -16.01 -6.26 4.06
CA ALA A 172 -16.54 -6.83 5.30
C ALA A 172 -15.71 -8.00 5.88
N GLY A 173 -14.85 -8.62 5.06
CA GLY A 173 -14.25 -9.94 5.33
C GLY A 173 -12.93 -9.96 6.11
N GLY A 174 -12.38 -8.82 6.51
CA GLY A 174 -11.08 -8.79 7.18
C GLY A 174 -10.73 -7.51 7.92
N TYR A 175 -11.70 -6.61 8.10
CA TYR A 175 -11.53 -5.38 8.86
C TYR A 175 -12.84 -5.05 9.59
N SER A 176 -12.75 -4.78 10.90
CA SER A 176 -13.89 -4.35 11.70
C SER A 176 -14.03 -2.85 11.58
N TRP A 177 -14.80 -2.40 10.58
CA TRP A 177 -15.08 -1.00 10.37
C TRP A 177 -15.85 -0.40 11.57
N THR A 178 -15.40 0.74 12.05
CA THR A 178 -16.04 1.49 13.13
C THR A 178 -16.47 2.88 12.65
N ASP A 179 -17.44 3.49 13.31
CA ASP A 179 -17.89 4.85 12.98
C ASP A 179 -16.74 5.88 13.04
N TYR A 180 -15.70 5.61 13.84
CA TYR A 180 -14.49 6.43 13.90
C TYR A 180 -13.67 6.39 12.61
N ASP A 181 -13.67 5.27 11.88
CA ASP A 181 -13.00 5.14 10.58
C ASP A 181 -13.70 5.97 9.50
N PHE A 182 -14.96 6.36 9.75
CA PHE A 182 -15.84 7.05 8.82
C PHE A 182 -16.18 8.48 9.20
N ALA A 183 -15.73 8.96 10.36
CA ALA A 183 -16.09 10.30 10.88
C ALA A 183 -15.77 11.44 9.90
N GLU A 184 -14.87 11.21 8.92
CA GLU A 184 -14.48 12.18 7.89
C GLU A 184 -14.86 11.76 6.46
N VAL A 185 -15.53 10.63 6.27
CA VAL A 185 -15.85 10.08 4.94
C VAL A 185 -17.21 10.58 4.46
N SER A 186 -17.19 11.60 3.60
CA SER A 186 -18.40 12.10 2.93
C SER A 186 -18.74 11.37 1.62
N LEU A 187 -18.01 10.32 1.28
CA LEU A 187 -18.21 9.55 0.05
C LEU A 187 -19.25 8.46 0.29
N PRO A 188 -20.31 8.35 -0.54
CA PRO A 188 -21.23 7.21 -0.48
C PRO A 188 -20.46 5.91 -0.64
N TYR A 189 -20.68 4.96 0.27
CA TYR A 189 -20.00 3.66 0.26
C TYR A 189 -20.99 2.53 0.49
N LYS A 190 -20.58 1.32 0.10
CA LYS A 190 -21.24 0.06 0.45
C LYS A 190 -20.26 -0.86 1.16
N ILE A 191 -20.77 -1.68 2.07
CA ILE A 191 -19.97 -2.70 2.76
C ILE A 191 -20.36 -4.06 2.18
N GLU A 192 -19.38 -4.75 1.59
CA GLU A 192 -19.59 -6.06 0.97
C GLU A 192 -18.35 -6.94 1.19
N ARG A 193 -18.51 -8.27 1.07
CA ARG A 193 -17.36 -9.18 1.13
C ARG A 193 -16.59 -9.09 -0.20
N LEU A 194 -15.33 -8.67 -0.12
CA LEU A 194 -14.41 -8.64 -1.26
C LEU A 194 -13.45 -9.82 -1.16
N SER A 195 -13.42 -10.66 -2.19
CA SER A 195 -12.44 -11.75 -2.36
C SER A 195 -11.34 -11.31 -3.32
N SER A 196 -10.08 -11.60 -2.99
CA SER A 196 -9.02 -11.54 -4.00
C SER A 196 -9.26 -12.67 -5.00
N LYS A 197 -9.09 -12.41 -6.30
CA LYS A 197 -9.42 -13.36 -7.39
C LYS A 197 -8.57 -14.66 -7.42
N ARG A 198 -7.89 -15.04 -6.34
CA ARG A 198 -7.19 -16.35 -6.26
C ARG A 198 -8.14 -17.53 -6.02
N ASP A 199 -9.42 -17.28 -5.76
CA ASP A 199 -10.43 -18.31 -5.49
C ASP A 199 -11.22 -18.77 -6.73
N GLN A 200 -10.77 -18.47 -7.96
CA GLN A 200 -11.38 -18.94 -9.21
C GLN A 200 -10.36 -19.64 -10.12
#